data_AF-A0A1V5CZD5-F1
#
_entry.id   AF-A0A1V5CZD5-F1
#
_cell.length_a   1.000
_cell.length_b   1.000
_cell.length_c   1.000
_cell.angle_alpha   90.00
_cell.angle_beta   90.00
_cell.angle_gamma   90.00
#
_symmetry.space_group_name_H-M   'P 1'
#
loop_
_entity.id
_entity.type
_entity.pdbx_description
1 polymer ?
#
loop_
_entity_poly.entity_id
_entity_poly.type
_entity_poly.pdbx_seq_one_letter_code
_entity_poly.pdbx_strand_id
1 'polypeptide(L)' 'MELRQRVEEEVDHLNPRLEELAEGKVEVISVDEKTDTVTLRIFGGRLH' A
#
# COMPACT_ATOMS: atom_id res chain seq x y z
N MET A 1 13.91 12.10 2.27
CA MET A 1 12.45 11.93 2.10
C MET A 1 11.89 11.47 3.43
N GLU A 2 10.72 11.96 3.79
CA GLU A 2 9.97 11.49 4.97
C GLU A 2 9.47 10.05 4.73
N LEU A 3 9.28 9.27 5.80
CA LEU A 3 8.89 7.86 5.70
C LEU A 3 7.55 7.74 4.97
N ARG A 4 6.63 8.67 5.25
CA ARG A 4 5.34 8.75 4.59
C ARG A 4 5.44 8.86 3.07
N GLN A 5 6.28 9.77 2.57
CA GLN A 5 6.44 9.97 1.12
C GLN A 5 6.94 8.70 0.44
N ARG A 6 7.90 8.02 1.05
CA ARG A 6 8.42 6.75 0.52
C ARG A 6 7.36 5.67 0.47
N VAL A 7 6.52 5.58 1.51
CA VAL A 7 5.42 4.59 1.58
C VAL A 7 4.37 4.88 0.51
N GLU A 8 4.02 6.16 0.31
CA GLU A 8 3.05 6.58 -0.72
C GLU A 8 3.58 6.25 -2.13
N GLU A 9 4.83 6.58 -2.44
CA GLU A 9 5.48 6.24 -3.73
C GLU A 9 5.49 4.72 -3.99
N GLU A 10 5.84 3.92 -3.00
CA GLU A 10 5.87 2.45 -3.16
C GLU A 10 4.46 1.87 -3.35
N VAL A 11 3.43 2.41 -2.69
CA VAL A 11 2.05 1.98 -2.88
C VAL A 11 1.55 2.32 -4.29
N ASP A 12 1.90 3.50 -4.81
CA ASP A 12 1.59 3.90 -6.19
C ASP A 12 2.27 2.98 -7.23
N HIS A 13 3.48 2.51 -6.94
CA HIS A 13 4.17 1.52 -7.78
C HIS A 13 3.56 0.11 -7.66
N LEU A 14 3.02 -0.24 -6.50
CA LEU A 14 2.45 -1.56 -6.23
C LEU A 14 1.07 -1.75 -6.89
N ASN A 15 0.24 -0.69 -6.87
CA ASN A 15 -1.16 -0.75 -7.28
C ASN A 15 -1.39 -1.27 -8.71
N PRO A 16 -0.65 -0.83 -9.75
CA PRO A 16 -0.84 -1.36 -11.10
C PRO A 16 -0.67 -2.88 -11.19
N ARG A 17 0.29 -3.44 -10.43
CA ARG A 17 0.54 -4.89 -10.40
C ARG A 17 -0.57 -5.65 -9.67
N LEU A 18 -1.12 -5.06 -8.62
CA LEU A 18 -2.23 -5.66 -7.88
C LEU A 18 -3.54 -5.63 -8.67
N GLU A 19 -3.77 -4.54 -9.41
CA GLU A 19 -4.92 -4.41 -10.31
C GLU A 19 -4.87 -5.49 -11.40
N GLU A 20 -3.69 -5.69 -12.01
CA GLU A 20 -3.48 -6.71 -13.05
C GLU A 20 -3.63 -8.15 -12.52
N LEU A 21 -3.04 -8.46 -11.36
CA LEU A 21 -2.95 -9.84 -10.87
C LEU A 21 -4.20 -10.32 -10.13
N ALA A 22 -4.87 -9.42 -9.42
CA ALA A 22 -5.88 -9.81 -8.43
C ALA A 22 -7.12 -8.91 -8.42
N GLU A 23 -7.27 -8.02 -9.41
CA GLU A 23 -8.25 -6.93 -9.40
C GLU A 23 -8.21 -6.18 -8.04
N GLY A 24 -7.00 -6.04 -7.49
CA GLY A 24 -6.76 -5.58 -6.14
C GLY A 24 -6.10 -4.21 -6.08
N LYS A 25 -6.18 -3.57 -4.92
CA LYS A 25 -5.61 -2.24 -4.66
C LYS A 25 -5.14 -2.15 -3.21
N VAL A 26 -4.12 -1.36 -2.95
CA VAL A 26 -3.64 -1.00 -1.61
C VAL A 26 -3.76 0.51 -1.40
N GLU A 27 -4.17 0.89 -0.20
CA GLU A 27 -4.25 2.28 0.25
C GLU A 27 -3.57 2.44 1.61
N VAL A 28 -2.83 3.53 1.80
CA VAL A 28 -2.20 3.87 3.07
C VAL A 28 -3.26 4.46 4.02
N ILE A 29 -3.44 3.85 5.19
CA ILE A 29 -4.35 4.35 6.22
C ILE A 29 -3.61 5.26 7.19
N SER A 30 -2.42 4.85 7.63
CA SER A 30 -1.60 5.64 8.54
C SER A 30 -0.13 5.27 8.46
N VAL A 31 0.73 6.25 8.69
CA VAL A 31 2.17 6.06 8.92
C VAL A 31 2.49 6.68 10.28
N ASP A 32 2.99 5.86 11.20
CA ASP A 32 3.51 6.30 12.48
C ASP A 32 5.05 6.30 12.43
N GLU A 33 5.63 7.50 12.25
CA GLU A 33 7.08 7.70 12.19
C GLU A 33 7.78 7.57 13.55
N LYS A 34 7.04 7.53 14.67
CA LYS A 34 7.64 7.30 15.99
C LYS A 34 7.90 5.83 16.25
N THR A 35 7.07 4.97 15.65
CA THR A 35 7.13 3.51 15.82
C THR A 35 7.51 2.78 14.54
N ASP A 36 7.86 3.52 13.48
CA ASP A 36 8.16 3.01 12.14
C ASP A 36 7.08 2.04 11.61
N THR A 37 5.82 2.29 11.96
CA THR A 37 4.69 1.40 11.66
C THR A 37 3.81 1.98 10.57
N VAL A 38 3.44 1.14 9.60
CA VAL A 38 2.56 1.50 8.48
C VAL A 38 1.32 0.64 8.52
N THR A 39 0.15 1.28 8.52
CA THR A 39 -1.14 0.61 8.37
C THR A 39 -1.62 0.75 6.94
N LEU A 40 -1.84 -0.37 6.26
CA LEU A 40 -2.34 -0.43 4.90
C LEU A 40 -3.71 -1.10 4.87
N ARG A 41 -4.57 -0.68 3.93
CA ARG A 41 -5.81 -1.36 3.58
C ARG A 41 -5.65 -1.99 2.22
N ILE A 42 -6.00 -3.27 2.11
CA ILE A 42 -5.94 -4.04 0.87
C ILE A 42 -7.36 -4.34 0.40
N PHE A 43 -7.63 -4.09 -0.87
CA PHE A 43 -8.87 -4.39 -1.57
C PHE A 43 -8.59 -5.46 -2.63
N GLY A 44 -9.59 -6.28 -2.93
CA GLY A 44 -9.44 -7.38 -3.89
C GLY A 44 -8.57 -8.51 -3.35
N GLY A 45 -8.11 -9.37 -4.25
CA GLY A 45 -7.59 -10.68 -3.88
C GLY A 45 -8.70 -11.71 -3.95
N ARG A 46 -8.93 -12.24 -5.15
CA ARG A 46 -9.47 -13.60 -5.22
C ARG A 46 -8.47 -14.50 -4.51
N LEU A 47 -8.77 -14.85 -3.26
CA LEU A 47 -8.22 -16.03 -2.60
C LEU A 47 -8.71 -17.22 -3.43
N HIS A 48 -7.93 -17.62 -4.43
CA HIS A 48 -8.10 -18.91 -5.09
C HIS A 48 -7.29 -19.96 -4.32
#